data_AF-A0A177DLG3-F1
#
_entry.id   AF-A0A177DLG3-F1
#
_cell.length_a   1.000
_cell.length_b   1.000
_cell.length_c   1.000
_cell.angle_alpha   90.00
_cell.angle_beta   90.00
_cell.angle_gamma   90.00
#
_symmetry.space_group_name_H-M   'P 1'
#
loop_
_entity.id
_entity.type
_entity.pdbx_description
1 polymer ?
#
loop_
_entity_poly.entity_id
_entity_poly.type
_entity_poly.pdbx_seq_one_letter_code
_entity_poly.pdbx_strand_id
1 'polypeptide(L)'
;TNRTVPTLFSTSLPPCGLLPQLAYDNLVHRLRTLWLSRSQDPSSVNLSVLSLCRIVLADLKTEEDQPVSQALNPWRRSSVFAYEVRWARYFVREAETMDKRPRMTEKQADKQDFMDRMYPIPKELKIVVANRKNQKQVLDLWKEWHHGKRG
;
A
#
# COMPACT_ATOMS: atom_id res chain seq x y z
N THR A 1 -3.71 -10.43 -23.67
CA THR A 1 -4.64 -10.45 -22.51
C THR A 1 -4.62 -9.07 -21.87
N ASN A 2 -5.77 -8.39 -21.79
CA ASN A 2 -5.87 -7.09 -21.11
C ASN A 2 -5.53 -7.28 -19.62
N ARG A 3 -4.35 -6.81 -19.19
CA ARG A 3 -3.96 -6.85 -17.77
C ARG A 3 -4.73 -5.73 -17.05
N THR A 4 -5.85 -6.08 -16.44
CA THR A 4 -6.52 -5.20 -15.49
C THR A 4 -5.57 -4.88 -14.33
N VAL A 5 -5.65 -3.64 -13.85
CA VAL A 5 -4.84 -3.22 -12.69
C VAL A 5 -5.32 -4.00 -11.45
N PRO A 6 -4.42 -4.57 -10.63
CA PRO A 6 -4.78 -5.25 -9.39
C PRO A 6 -5.64 -4.38 -8.48
N THR A 7 -6.63 -4.98 -7.81
CA THR A 7 -7.49 -4.32 -6.81
C THR A 7 -6.68 -3.67 -5.70
N LEU A 8 -5.55 -4.27 -5.33
CA LEU A 8 -4.60 -3.71 -4.37
C LEU A 8 -4.17 -2.29 -4.77
N PHE A 9 -4.01 -2.00 -6.07
CA PHE A 9 -3.63 -0.69 -6.60
C PHE A 9 -4.84 0.19 -6.97
N SER A 10 -5.98 -0.03 -6.31
CA SER A 10 -7.15 0.84 -6.42
C SER A 10 -6.83 2.28 -5.99
N THR A 11 -7.48 3.26 -6.62
CA THR A 11 -7.37 4.70 -6.31
C THR A 11 -8.28 5.15 -5.16
N SER A 12 -9.11 4.26 -4.60
CA SER A 12 -9.95 4.59 -3.43
C SER A 12 -9.06 5.03 -2.26
N LEU A 13 -9.32 6.22 -1.72
CA LEU A 13 -8.51 6.82 -0.68
C LEU A 13 -8.78 6.20 0.70
N PRO A 14 -7.72 5.98 1.51
CA PRO A 14 -7.87 5.47 2.88
C PRO A 14 -8.51 6.52 3.82
N PRO A 15 -9.26 6.10 4.85
CA PRO A 15 -9.90 6.99 5.81
C PRO A 15 -8.90 7.51 6.86
N CYS A 16 -7.99 8.37 6.42
CA CYS A 16 -6.96 8.99 7.24
C CYS A 16 -6.75 10.47 6.91
N GLY A 17 -5.80 11.11 7.59
CA GLY A 17 -5.50 12.53 7.36
C GLY A 17 -4.86 12.79 5.99
N LEU A 18 -4.82 14.07 5.61
CA LEU A 18 -4.36 14.54 4.30
C LEU A 18 -2.95 14.07 3.93
N LEU A 19 -1.99 14.13 4.87
CA LEU A 19 -0.60 13.74 4.58
C LEU A 19 -0.47 12.25 4.22
N PRO A 20 -0.99 11.29 5.03
CA PRO A 20 -1.03 9.89 4.62
C PRO A 20 -1.87 9.64 3.35
N GLN A 21 -2.97 10.38 3.11
CA GLN A 21 -3.78 10.21 1.90
C GLN A 21 -3.03 10.64 0.64
N LEU A 22 -2.36 11.80 0.65
CA LEU A 22 -1.55 12.25 -0.48
C LEU A 22 -0.39 11.29 -0.77
N ALA A 23 0.28 10.82 0.28
CA ALA A 23 1.32 9.81 0.15
C ALA A 23 0.79 8.49 -0.46
N TYR A 24 -0.42 8.10 -0.08
CA TYR A 24 -1.09 6.92 -0.65
C TYR A 24 -1.31 7.10 -2.15
N ASP A 25 -1.87 8.24 -2.56
CA ASP A 25 -2.19 8.53 -3.96
C ASP A 25 -0.92 8.58 -4.84
N ASN A 26 0.12 9.28 -4.39
CA ASN A 26 1.43 9.31 -5.05
C ASN A 26 1.98 7.90 -5.28
N LEU A 27 1.93 7.06 -4.24
CA LEU A 27 2.45 5.70 -4.31
C LEU A 27 1.64 4.81 -5.22
N VAL A 28 0.30 4.86 -5.13
CA VAL A 28 -0.60 4.13 -6.03
C VAL A 28 -0.38 4.55 -7.46
N HIS A 29 -0.24 5.85 -7.73
CA HIS A 29 0.07 6.34 -9.06
C HIS A 29 1.36 5.71 -9.59
N ARG A 30 2.46 5.71 -8.80
CA ARG A 30 3.72 5.06 -9.17
C ARG A 30 3.56 3.57 -9.46
N LEU A 31 2.88 2.83 -8.57
CA LEU A 31 2.63 1.38 -8.73
C LEU A 31 1.83 1.08 -10.01
N ARG A 32 0.78 1.85 -10.27
CA ARG A 32 -0.08 1.71 -11.45
C ARG A 32 0.67 2.03 -12.74
N THR A 33 1.42 3.12 -12.76
CA THR A 33 2.23 3.51 -13.93
C THR A 33 3.23 2.42 -14.28
N LEU A 34 3.93 1.86 -13.28
CA LEU A 34 4.84 0.73 -13.48
C LEU A 34 4.12 -0.54 -13.96
N TRP A 35 2.94 -0.84 -13.42
CA TRP A 35 2.14 -1.99 -13.84
C TRP A 35 1.72 -1.88 -15.30
N LEU A 36 1.21 -0.70 -15.69
CA LEU A 36 0.71 -0.44 -17.03
C LEU A 36 1.83 -0.34 -18.07
N SER A 37 2.93 0.34 -17.75
CA SER A 37 4.05 0.48 -18.70
C SER A 37 4.66 -0.86 -19.10
N ARG A 38 4.67 -1.83 -18.18
CA ARG A 38 5.17 -3.19 -18.45
C ARG A 38 4.15 -4.07 -19.17
N SER A 39 2.86 -3.80 -19.03
CA SER A 39 1.83 -4.49 -19.83
C SER A 39 1.95 -4.22 -21.35
N GLN A 40 2.64 -3.14 -21.73
CA GLN A 40 2.87 -2.73 -23.11
C GLN A 40 4.16 -3.31 -23.71
N ASP A 41 5.03 -3.93 -22.91
CA ASP A 41 6.29 -4.53 -23.37
C ASP A 41 6.18 -6.08 -23.35
N PRO A 42 6.05 -6.73 -24.52
CA PRO A 42 5.94 -8.18 -24.63
C PRO A 42 7.22 -8.93 -24.24
N SER A 43 8.37 -8.25 -24.18
CA SER A 43 9.64 -8.82 -23.72
C SER A 43 9.83 -8.71 -22.20
N SER A 44 8.96 -7.95 -21.53
CA SER A 44 9.09 -7.74 -20.09
C SER A 44 8.70 -8.99 -19.30
N VAL A 45 9.60 -9.38 -18.39
CA VAL A 45 9.36 -10.46 -17.43
C VAL A 45 8.03 -10.20 -16.72
N ASN A 46 7.18 -11.24 -16.62
CA ASN A 46 5.93 -11.20 -15.87
C ASN A 46 6.21 -10.97 -14.38
N LEU A 47 6.35 -9.71 -13.98
CA LEU A 47 6.54 -9.34 -12.58
C LEU A 47 5.22 -9.52 -11.83
N SER A 48 5.29 -10.24 -10.70
CA SER A 48 4.17 -10.34 -9.78
C SER A 48 3.91 -9.00 -9.10
N VAL A 49 2.70 -8.84 -8.57
CA VAL A 49 2.32 -7.69 -7.71
C VAL A 49 3.35 -7.50 -6.59
N LEU A 50 3.78 -8.60 -5.96
CA LEU A 50 4.78 -8.60 -4.89
C LEU A 50 6.13 -8.07 -5.36
N SER A 51 6.63 -8.52 -6.51
CA SER A 51 7.91 -8.03 -7.06
C SER A 51 7.86 -6.52 -7.33
N LEU A 52 6.75 -6.03 -7.88
CA LEU A 52 6.56 -4.61 -8.14
C LEU A 52 6.54 -3.78 -6.84
N CYS A 53 5.78 -4.22 -5.83
CA CYS A 53 5.77 -3.56 -4.52
C CYS A 53 7.17 -3.50 -3.89
N ARG A 54 7.98 -4.57 -4.03
CA ARG A 54 9.36 -4.62 -3.51
C ARG A 54 10.29 -3.67 -4.24
N ILE A 55 10.19 -3.56 -5.56
CA ILE A 55 10.96 -2.60 -6.37
C ILE A 55 10.67 -1.18 -5.87
N VAL A 56 9.38 -0.80 -5.78
CA VAL A 56 9.02 0.56 -5.35
C VAL A 56 9.46 0.84 -3.92
N LEU A 57 9.37 -0.14 -3.00
CA LEU A 57 9.90 0.01 -1.65
C LEU A 57 11.42 0.20 -1.64
N ALA A 58 12.16 -0.52 -2.48
CA ALA A 58 13.62 -0.39 -2.59
C ALA A 58 13.99 1.00 -3.11
N ASP A 59 13.35 1.45 -4.19
CA ASP A 59 13.58 2.79 -4.75
C ASP A 59 13.33 3.89 -3.71
N LEU A 60 12.22 3.82 -2.98
CA LEU A 60 11.90 4.81 -1.95
C LEU A 60 12.90 4.79 -0.79
N LYS A 61 13.48 3.64 -0.44
CA LYS A 61 14.55 3.59 0.57
C LYS A 61 15.85 4.22 0.04
N THR A 62 16.20 3.96 -1.22
CA THR A 62 17.34 4.62 -1.85
C THR A 62 17.14 6.14 -1.91
N GLU A 63 15.92 6.61 -2.21
CA GLU A 63 15.57 8.04 -2.14
C GLU A 63 15.63 8.60 -0.71
N GLU A 64 15.32 7.80 0.32
CA GLU A 64 15.40 8.17 1.75
C GLU A 64 16.85 8.36 2.21
N ASP A 65 17.76 7.48 1.78
CA ASP A 65 19.18 7.48 2.16
C ASP A 65 20.01 8.57 1.45
N GLN A 66 19.47 9.19 0.39
CA GLN A 66 20.16 10.25 -0.34
C GLN A 66 19.93 11.63 0.31
N PRO A 67 20.99 12.34 0.76
CA PRO A 67 20.88 13.66 1.41
C PRO A 67 20.35 14.78 0.48
N VAL A 68 20.08 14.46 -0.78
CA VAL A 68 19.68 15.38 -1.85
C VAL A 68 18.17 15.37 -2.12
N SER A 69 17.40 14.52 -1.44
CA SER A 69 15.98 14.27 -1.77
C SER A 69 15.10 15.53 -1.71
N GLN A 70 15.39 16.48 -0.82
CA GLN A 70 14.68 17.78 -0.77
C GLN A 70 15.12 18.77 -1.84
N ALA A 71 16.41 18.82 -2.19
CA ALA A 71 16.92 19.75 -3.19
C ALA A 71 16.51 19.35 -4.61
N LEU A 72 16.40 18.04 -4.89
CA LEU A 72 15.98 17.52 -6.20
C LEU A 72 14.46 17.45 -6.37
N ASN A 73 13.69 17.36 -5.27
CA ASN A 73 12.23 17.33 -5.31
C ASN A 73 11.63 18.35 -4.33
N PRO A 74 11.79 19.66 -4.57
CA PRO A 74 11.31 20.71 -3.66
C PRO A 74 9.80 20.68 -3.42
N TRP A 75 9.03 20.06 -4.32
CA TRP A 75 7.59 19.86 -4.16
C TRP A 75 7.22 18.70 -3.21
N ARG A 76 8.15 17.79 -2.90
CA ARG A 76 7.87 16.61 -2.07
C ARG A 76 8.24 16.86 -0.62
N ARG A 77 7.24 17.25 0.17
CA ARG A 77 7.41 17.47 1.63
C ARG A 77 7.90 16.20 2.32
N SER A 78 8.92 16.31 3.17
CA SER A 78 9.48 15.19 3.94
C SER A 78 8.43 14.44 4.75
N SER A 79 7.44 15.15 5.29
CA SER A 79 6.32 14.55 6.02
C SER A 79 5.43 13.64 5.16
N VAL A 80 5.27 13.96 3.86
CA VAL A 80 4.51 13.14 2.90
C VAL A 80 5.36 11.93 2.50
N PHE A 81 6.63 12.16 2.18
CA PHE A 81 7.57 11.11 1.79
C PHE A 81 7.72 10.02 2.87
N ALA A 82 7.79 10.41 4.14
CA ALA A 82 7.82 9.44 5.25
C ALA A 82 6.58 8.52 5.27
N TYR A 83 5.41 9.01 4.85
CA TYR A 83 4.21 8.17 4.70
C TYR A 83 4.24 7.31 3.44
N GLU A 84 4.86 7.77 2.35
CA GLU A 84 5.01 6.94 1.14
C GLU A 84 5.85 5.69 1.43
N VAL A 85 6.96 5.83 2.18
CA VAL A 85 7.76 4.69 2.64
C VAL A 85 6.94 3.74 3.52
N ARG A 86 6.10 4.27 4.43
CA ARG A 86 5.22 3.45 5.28
C ARG A 86 4.16 2.73 4.46
N TRP A 87 3.55 3.40 3.50
CA TRP A 87 2.60 2.79 2.58
C TRP A 87 3.27 1.71 1.73
N ALA A 88 4.49 1.93 1.24
CA ALA A 88 5.22 0.92 0.47
C ALA A 88 5.48 -0.36 1.28
N ARG A 89 5.79 -0.23 2.58
CA ARG A 89 5.88 -1.39 3.49
C ARG A 89 4.53 -2.09 3.63
N TYR A 90 3.44 -1.35 3.76
CA TYR A 90 2.08 -1.91 3.77
C TYR A 90 1.77 -2.69 2.49
N PHE A 91 2.05 -2.12 1.31
CA PHE A 91 1.80 -2.76 0.02
C PHE A 91 2.60 -4.04 -0.17
N VAL A 92 3.86 -4.08 0.29
CA VAL A 92 4.64 -5.33 0.32
C VAL A 92 3.98 -6.36 1.22
N ARG A 93 3.60 -6.00 2.45
CA ARG A 93 2.93 -6.93 3.38
C ARG A 93 1.63 -7.49 2.81
N GLU A 94 0.77 -6.65 2.23
CA GLU A 94 -0.48 -7.11 1.61
C GLU A 94 -0.20 -8.02 0.42
N ALA A 95 0.72 -7.65 -0.47
CA ALA A 95 1.08 -8.48 -1.61
C ALA A 95 1.67 -9.83 -1.19
N GLU A 96 2.49 -9.87 -0.13
CA GLU A 96 2.98 -11.13 0.46
C GLU A 96 1.85 -11.97 1.04
N THR A 97 0.88 -11.33 1.69
CA THR A 97 -0.28 -12.03 2.26
C THR A 97 -1.13 -12.64 1.16
N MET A 98 -1.39 -11.89 0.09
CA MET A 98 -2.13 -12.37 -1.08
C MET A 98 -1.38 -13.50 -1.82
N ASP A 99 -0.06 -13.39 -2.01
CA ASP A 99 0.76 -14.42 -2.66
C ASP A 99 0.84 -15.73 -1.86
N LYS A 100 0.78 -15.63 -0.53
CA LYS A 100 0.77 -16.78 0.38
C LYS A 100 -0.62 -17.39 0.56
N ARG A 101 -1.70 -16.62 0.40
CA ARG A 101 -3.08 -17.04 0.72
C ARG A 101 -3.50 -18.37 0.06
N PRO A 102 -3.21 -18.65 -1.23
CA PRO A 102 -3.53 -19.95 -1.85
C PRO A 102 -2.81 -21.15 -1.22
N ARG A 103 -1.74 -20.90 -0.46
CA ARG A 103 -0.90 -21.92 0.20
C ARG A 103 -1.11 -21.97 1.71
N MET A 104 -1.99 -21.13 2.26
CA MET A 104 -2.28 -21.13 3.70
C MET A 104 -3.18 -22.31 4.07
N THR A 105 -2.94 -22.91 5.24
CA THR A 105 -3.91 -23.82 5.86
C THR A 105 -5.14 -23.04 6.36
N GLU A 106 -6.26 -23.72 6.56
CA GLU A 106 -7.49 -23.12 7.12
C GLU A 106 -7.21 -22.34 8.40
N LYS A 107 -6.51 -22.96 9.37
CA LYS A 107 -6.12 -22.31 10.62
C LYS A 107 -5.25 -21.06 10.43
N GLN A 108 -4.39 -21.04 9.40
CA GLN A 108 -3.56 -19.87 9.08
C GLN A 108 -4.39 -18.75 8.46
N ALA A 109 -5.30 -19.10 7.56
CA ALA A 109 -6.24 -18.15 6.94
C ALA A 109 -7.16 -17.54 8.00
N ASP A 110 -7.75 -18.34 8.89
CA ASP A 110 -8.61 -17.88 9.98
C ASP A 110 -7.87 -16.93 10.92
N LYS A 111 -6.62 -17.27 11.28
CA LYS A 111 -5.79 -16.41 12.11
C LYS A 111 -5.51 -15.08 11.42
N GLN A 112 -5.21 -15.10 10.11
CA GLN A 112 -4.96 -13.88 9.35
C GLN A 112 -6.22 -13.01 9.27
N ASP A 113 -7.37 -13.60 8.97
CA ASP A 113 -8.66 -12.90 8.87
C ASP A 113 -9.08 -12.33 10.23
N PHE A 114 -8.83 -13.05 11.33
CA PHE A 114 -9.04 -12.55 12.69
C PHE A 114 -8.17 -11.31 12.97
N MET A 115 -6.88 -11.38 12.64
CA MET A 115 -5.96 -10.26 12.85
C MET A 115 -6.36 -9.02 12.03
N ASP A 116 -6.78 -9.22 10.78
CA ASP A 116 -7.23 -8.13 9.92
C ASP A 116 -8.52 -7.47 10.43
N ARG A 117 -9.44 -8.25 11.02
CA ARG A 117 -10.66 -7.71 11.65
C ARG A 117 -10.36 -6.93 12.92
N MET A 118 -9.41 -7.41 13.72
CA MET A 118 -9.03 -6.81 15.00
C MET A 118 -8.17 -5.55 14.84
N TYR A 119 -7.33 -5.50 13.81
CA TYR A 119 -6.38 -4.41 13.57
C TYR A 119 -6.56 -3.82 12.17
N PRO A 120 -7.68 -3.12 11.90
CA PRO A 120 -8.01 -2.65 10.56
C PRO A 120 -7.16 -1.45 10.12
N ILE A 121 -6.42 -0.80 11.02
CA ILE A 121 -5.48 0.27 10.65
C ILE A 121 -4.10 -0.36 10.44
N PRO A 122 -3.47 -0.19 9.27
CA PRO A 122 -2.12 -0.71 9.04
C PRO A 122 -1.11 -0.19 10.06
N LYS A 123 -0.45 -1.11 10.76
CA LYS A 123 0.54 -0.80 11.81
C LYS A 123 1.72 0.02 11.27
N GLU A 124 2.04 -0.14 9.98
CA GLU A 124 3.12 0.57 9.29
C GLU A 124 2.90 2.08 9.32
N LEU A 125 1.64 2.53 9.32
CA LEU A 125 1.29 3.94 9.23
C LEU A 125 1.44 4.68 10.55
N LYS A 126 1.43 3.95 11.69
CA LYS A 126 1.47 4.53 13.04
C LYS A 126 0.36 5.59 13.27
N ILE A 127 -0.82 5.36 12.70
CA ILE A 127 -1.98 6.24 12.86
C ILE A 127 -2.70 5.87 14.16
N VAL A 128 -3.01 6.89 14.97
CA VAL A 128 -3.78 6.75 16.20
C VAL A 128 -5.08 7.54 16.06
N VAL A 129 -6.21 6.89 16.33
CA VAL A 129 -7.52 7.56 16.35
C VAL A 129 -7.68 8.26 17.70
N ALA A 130 -7.38 9.56 17.72
CA ALA A 130 -7.38 10.36 18.95
C ALA A 130 -8.79 10.57 19.52
N ASN A 131 -9.80 10.75 18.66
CA ASN A 131 -11.17 10.97 19.09
C ASN A 131 -11.87 9.64 19.37
N ARG A 132 -12.10 9.34 20.65
CA ARG A 132 -12.77 8.09 21.06
C ARG A 132 -14.23 8.01 20.58
N LYS A 133 -14.91 9.15 20.41
CA LYS A 133 -16.34 9.18 20.03
C LYS A 133 -16.58 8.66 18.61
N ASN A 134 -15.66 8.89 17.69
CA ASN A 134 -15.77 8.41 16.30
C ASN A 134 -14.90 7.18 16.02
N GLN A 135 -14.24 6.61 17.04
CA GLN A 135 -13.29 5.52 16.86
C GLN A 135 -13.90 4.33 16.13
N LYS A 136 -15.09 3.89 16.54
CA LYS A 136 -15.80 2.78 15.89
C LYS A 136 -16.03 3.06 14.40
N GLN A 137 -16.56 4.23 14.07
CA GLN A 137 -16.84 4.64 12.70
C GLN A 137 -15.57 4.67 11.84
N VAL A 138 -14.47 5.22 12.35
CA VAL A 138 -13.18 5.24 11.64
C VAL A 138 -12.67 3.82 11.38
N LEU A 139 -12.75 2.93 12.38
CA LEU A 139 -12.34 1.53 12.20
C LEU A 139 -13.20 0.79 11.17
N ASP A 140 -14.50 1.06 11.11
CA ASP A 140 -15.40 0.45 10.13
C ASP A 140 -15.11 0.94 8.71
N LEU A 141 -14.81 2.23 8.53
CA LEU A 141 -14.33 2.77 7.24
C LEU A 141 -13.02 2.11 6.80
N TRP A 142 -12.10 1.84 7.73
CA TRP A 142 -10.86 1.13 7.41
C TRP A 142 -11.11 -0.30 6.94
N LYS A 143 -12.04 -1.02 7.58
CA LYS A 143 -12.44 -2.37 7.16
C LYS A 143 -13.03 -2.37 5.75
N GLU A 144 -13.95 -1.44 5.48
CA GLU A 144 -14.57 -1.29 4.15
C GLU A 144 -13.52 -0.98 3.08
N TRP A 145 -12.60 -0.06 3.38
CA TRP A 145 -11.50 0.27 2.47
C TRP A 145 -10.61 -0.94 2.19
N HIS A 146 -10.25 -1.73 3.20
CA HIS A 146 -9.44 -2.95 3.02
C HIS A 146 -10.17 -4.02 2.20
N HIS A 147 -11.48 -4.19 2.42
CA HIS A 147 -12.28 -5.12 1.63
C HIS A 147 -12.18 -4.79 0.14
N GLY A 148 -12.34 -3.52 -0.24
CA GLY A 148 -12.17 -3.08 -1.62
C GLY A 148 -10.77 -3.29 -2.21
N LYS A 149 -9.71 -3.36 -1.40
CA LYS A 149 -8.33 -3.63 -1.88
C LYS A 149 -8.05 -5.10 -2.12
N ARG A 150 -8.71 -5.99 -1.39
CA ARG A 150 -8.40 -7.43 -1.38
C ARG A 150 -9.24 -8.21 -2.39
N GLY A 151 -10.29 -7.58 -2.95
CA GLY A 151 -11.29 -8.25 -3.78
C GLY A 151 -12.19 -9.15 -2.93
#